data_AF-A0A5B7GDD8-F1
#
_entry.id   AF-A0A5B7GDD8-F1
#
_cell.length_a   1.000
_cell.length_b   1.000
_cell.length_c   1.000
_cell.angle_alpha   90.00
_cell.angle_beta   90.00
_cell.angle_gamma   90.00
#
_symmetry.space_group_name_H-M   'P 1'
#
loop_
_entity.id
_entity.type
_entity.pdbx_description
1 polymer ?
#
loop_
_entity_poly.entity_id
_entity_poly.type
_entity_poly.pdbx_seq_one_letter_code
_entity_poly.pdbx_strand_id
1 'polypeptide(L)'
;MPPKRPATSPAMSSTVAKKTRKSLILKVKQDIIHRHERGEKTNSIAHHHRLTPSTVSTFFKSTDSIKKAGETVSFLQAKRTTQTRDSAMDKMESLVEMRYIRFVCDTMMRLLFTFHRLPASVFPAPLSLPIKLFTYVH
;
A
#
# COMPACT_ATOMS: atom_id res chain seq x y z
N MET A 1 63.52 -6.53 42.45
CA MET A 1 62.67 -6.01 41.33
C MET A 1 63.33 -6.36 40.01
N PRO A 2 62.61 -6.85 38.98
CA PRO A 2 63.20 -7.14 37.68
C PRO A 2 63.22 -5.89 36.78
N PRO A 3 64.19 -5.74 35.87
CA PRO A 3 64.30 -4.56 35.01
C PRO A 3 63.28 -4.60 33.86
N LYS A 4 62.69 -3.43 33.59
CA LYS A 4 61.64 -3.20 32.58
C LYS A 4 62.24 -3.25 31.17
N ARG A 5 61.85 -4.23 30.35
CA ARG A 5 62.22 -4.31 28.93
C ARG A 5 61.44 -3.25 28.12
N PRO A 6 62.06 -2.51 27.20
CA PRO A 6 61.32 -1.67 26.25
C PRO A 6 60.74 -2.57 25.15
N ALA A 7 59.41 -2.63 25.07
CA ALA A 7 58.70 -3.29 23.97
C ALA A 7 58.60 -2.32 22.78
N THR A 8 59.68 -2.19 22.02
CA THR A 8 59.62 -1.58 20.69
C THR A 8 59.21 -2.67 19.70
N SER A 9 57.90 -2.90 19.57
CA SER A 9 57.34 -3.51 18.37
C SER A 9 56.74 -2.37 17.54
N PRO A 10 57.17 -2.14 16.29
CA PRO A 10 56.47 -1.23 15.41
C PRO A 10 55.06 -1.79 15.22
N ALA A 11 54.08 -1.11 15.81
CA ALA A 11 52.68 -1.32 15.50
C ALA A 11 52.50 -0.92 14.04
N MET A 12 52.76 -1.88 13.14
CA MET A 12 52.36 -1.83 11.76
C MET A 12 50.84 -1.68 11.78
N SER A 13 50.39 -0.43 11.72
CA SER A 13 49.01 -0.07 11.47
C SER A 13 48.70 -0.60 10.08
N SER A 14 48.20 -1.84 10.03
CA SER A 14 47.57 -2.35 8.83
C SER A 14 46.48 -1.35 8.46
N THR A 15 46.72 -0.58 7.41
CA THR A 15 45.71 0.25 6.77
C THR A 15 44.70 -0.70 6.14
N VAL A 16 43.77 -1.18 6.98
CA VAL A 16 42.61 -1.93 6.52
C VAL A 16 41.86 -1.00 5.59
N ALA A 17 42.03 -1.21 4.29
CA ALA A 17 41.28 -0.51 3.27
C ALA A 17 39.79 -0.63 3.64
N LYS A 18 39.15 0.51 3.96
CA LYS A 18 37.73 0.55 4.33
C LYS A 18 36.94 0.00 3.16
N LYS A 19 36.43 -1.23 3.27
CA LYS A 19 35.54 -1.82 2.26
C LYS A 19 34.33 -0.90 2.10
N THR A 20 34.12 -0.40 0.89
CA THR A 20 32.94 0.37 0.52
C THR A 20 31.70 -0.50 0.68
N ARG A 21 30.70 0.03 1.39
CA ARG A 21 29.45 -0.70 1.67
C ARG A 21 28.63 -0.79 0.39
N LYS A 22 28.48 -2.01 -0.17
CA LYS A 22 27.55 -2.24 -1.28
C LYS A 22 26.12 -2.13 -0.74
N SER A 23 25.37 -1.12 -1.18
CA SER A 23 23.95 -1.01 -0.86
C SER A 23 23.17 -2.02 -1.71
N LEU A 24 22.41 -2.89 -1.05
CA LEU A 24 21.48 -3.78 -1.74
C LEU A 24 20.28 -3.00 -2.29
N ILE A 25 19.84 -3.38 -3.48
CA ILE A 25 18.66 -2.82 -4.18
C ILE A 25 17.41 -2.98 -3.31
N LEU A 26 16.55 -1.95 -3.28
CA LEU A 26 15.33 -1.91 -2.45
C LEU A 26 14.44 -3.14 -2.65
N LYS A 27 14.31 -3.62 -3.90
CA LYS A 27 13.54 -4.84 -4.23
C LYS A 27 14.05 -6.08 -3.48
N VAL A 28 15.37 -6.24 -3.35
CA VAL A 28 15.95 -7.40 -2.64
C VAL A 28 15.67 -7.31 -1.14
N LYS A 29 15.69 -6.11 -0.57
CA LYS A 29 15.34 -5.90 0.85
C LYS A 29 13.86 -6.23 1.12
N GLN A 30 12.97 -5.86 0.20
CA GLN A 30 11.54 -6.18 0.30
C GLN A 30 11.29 -7.69 0.17
N ASP A 31 11.96 -8.38 -0.74
CA ASP A 31 11.84 -9.84 -0.89
C ASP A 31 12.27 -10.58 0.38
N ILE A 32 13.38 -10.17 0.99
CA ILE A 32 13.87 -10.72 2.28
C ILE A 32 12.82 -10.57 3.38
N ILE A 33 12.19 -9.39 3.50
CA ILE A 33 11.13 -9.13 4.49
C ILE A 33 9.92 -10.02 4.20
N HIS A 34 9.47 -10.08 2.95
CA HIS A 34 8.28 -10.86 2.57
C HIS A 34 8.48 -12.36 2.82
N ARG A 35 9.65 -12.92 2.48
CA ARG A 35 9.96 -14.34 2.74
C ARG A 35 10.00 -14.63 4.24
N HIS A 36 10.53 -13.71 5.03
CA HIS A 36 10.53 -13.84 6.48
C HIS A 36 9.13 -13.79 7.09
N GLU A 37 8.27 -12.87 6.63
CA GLU A 37 6.86 -12.80 7.03
C GLU A 37 6.06 -14.06 6.62
N ARG A 38 6.46 -14.73 5.53
CA ARG A 38 5.94 -16.07 5.14
C ARG A 38 6.42 -17.22 6.03
N GLY A 39 7.32 -16.98 6.98
CA GLY A 39 7.85 -17.99 7.89
C GLY A 39 9.08 -18.74 7.36
N GLU A 40 9.73 -18.27 6.29
CA GLU A 40 10.99 -18.88 5.83
C GLU A 40 12.11 -18.67 6.86
N LYS A 41 12.93 -19.72 7.06
CA LYS A 41 14.09 -19.66 7.96
C LYS A 41 15.12 -18.66 7.44
N THR A 42 15.70 -17.87 8.34
CA THR A 42 16.70 -16.84 8.04
C THR A 42 17.92 -17.37 7.28
N ASN A 43 18.38 -18.59 7.60
CA ASN A 43 19.48 -19.24 6.88
C ASN A 43 19.12 -19.56 5.42
N SER A 44 17.88 -19.99 5.17
CA SER A 44 17.40 -20.27 3.80
C SER A 44 17.40 -18.99 2.96
N ILE A 45 16.86 -17.90 3.53
CA ILE A 45 16.82 -16.58 2.89
C ILE A 45 18.24 -16.05 2.63
N ALA A 46 19.14 -16.22 3.60
CA ALA A 46 20.54 -15.83 3.49
C ALA A 46 21.25 -16.56 2.33
N HIS A 47 21.08 -17.89 2.23
CA HIS A 47 21.64 -18.67 1.13
C HIS A 47 21.07 -18.25 -0.23
N HIS A 48 19.74 -18.01 -0.31
CA HIS A 48 19.09 -17.61 -1.56
C HIS A 48 19.67 -16.30 -2.14
N HIS A 49 19.93 -15.32 -1.29
CA HIS A 49 20.50 -14.04 -1.71
C HIS A 49 22.03 -13.95 -1.62
N ARG A 50 22.72 -15.06 -1.31
CA ARG A 50 24.18 -15.11 -1.06
C ARG A 50 24.63 -14.09 -0.01
N LEU A 51 23.81 -13.91 1.02
CA LEU A 51 24.08 -13.01 2.14
C LEU A 51 24.48 -13.79 3.38
N THR A 52 25.12 -13.10 4.32
CA THR A 52 25.35 -13.67 5.66
C THR A 52 24.07 -13.56 6.50
N PRO A 53 23.80 -14.51 7.41
CA PRO A 53 22.65 -14.43 8.32
C PRO A 53 22.65 -13.14 9.17
N SER A 54 23.83 -12.62 9.52
CA SER A 54 23.98 -11.36 10.24
C SER A 54 23.48 -10.15 9.43
N THR A 55 23.67 -10.17 8.12
CA THR A 55 23.16 -9.12 7.21
C THR A 55 21.64 -9.16 7.14
N VAL A 56 21.06 -10.36 7.08
CA VAL A 56 19.60 -10.57 7.07
C VAL A 56 18.97 -10.12 8.39
N SER A 57 19.58 -10.43 9.54
CA SER A 57 19.15 -9.93 10.85
C SER A 57 19.19 -8.40 10.94
N THR A 58 20.21 -7.78 10.36
CA THR A 58 20.31 -6.31 10.31
C THR A 58 19.19 -5.71 9.46
N PHE A 59 18.75 -6.39 8.40
CA PHE A 59 17.59 -5.95 7.62
C PHE A 59 16.30 -6.00 8.42
N PHE A 60 16.08 -7.04 9.23
CA PHE A 60 14.90 -7.13 10.08
C PHE A 60 14.83 -6.01 11.11
N LYS A 61 15.97 -5.61 11.68
CA LYS A 61 16.05 -4.44 12.57
C LYS A 61 15.71 -3.12 11.86
N SER A 62 15.90 -3.06 10.54
CA SER A 62 15.62 -1.87 9.73
C SER A 62 14.31 -1.94 8.94
N THR A 63 13.45 -2.93 9.21
CA THR A 63 12.23 -3.20 8.44
C THR A 63 11.35 -1.97 8.28
N ASP A 64 11.10 -1.22 9.35
CA ASP A 64 10.22 -0.05 9.31
C ASP A 64 10.77 1.05 8.39
N SER A 65 12.08 1.32 8.46
CA SER A 65 12.73 2.28 7.56
C SER A 65 12.69 1.84 6.09
N ILE A 66 12.77 0.53 5.82
CA ILE A 66 12.66 -0.03 4.46
C ILE A 66 11.22 0.10 3.94
N LYS A 67 10.21 -0.18 4.79
CA LYS A 67 8.79 -0.01 4.46
C LYS A 67 8.47 1.47 4.16
N LYS A 68 8.93 2.39 5.00
CA LYS A 68 8.77 3.84 4.80
C LYS A 68 9.48 4.37 3.55
N ALA A 69 10.68 3.85 3.24
CA ALA A 69 11.36 4.18 1.99
C ALA A 69 10.57 3.68 0.76
N GLY A 70 9.95 2.49 0.84
CA GLY A 70 9.06 1.97 -0.21
C GLY A 70 7.81 2.83 -0.42
N GLU A 71 7.16 3.24 0.68
CA GLU A 71 6.02 4.17 0.64
C GLU A 71 6.41 5.51 0.04
N THR A 72 7.59 6.03 0.37
CA THR A 72 8.09 7.31 -0.18
C THR A 72 8.34 7.19 -1.69
N VAL A 73 8.92 6.08 -2.16
CA VAL A 73 9.12 5.84 -3.60
C VAL A 73 7.77 5.71 -4.32
N SER A 74 6.81 5.01 -3.72
CA SER A 74 5.44 4.90 -4.24
C SER A 74 4.75 6.26 -4.31
N PHE A 75 4.83 7.06 -3.25
CA PHE A 75 4.31 8.43 -3.21
C PHE A 75 4.98 9.32 -4.25
N LEU A 76 6.30 9.26 -4.41
CA LEU A 76 7.02 10.03 -5.43
C LEU A 76 6.66 9.58 -6.85
N GLN A 77 6.44 8.28 -7.08
CA GLN A 77 5.96 7.76 -8.35
C GLN A 77 4.53 8.23 -8.63
N ALA A 78 3.63 8.10 -7.66
CA ALA A 78 2.24 8.55 -7.74
C ALA A 78 2.16 10.09 -7.93
N LYS A 79 3.04 10.83 -7.27
CA LYS A 79 3.18 12.27 -7.43
C LYS A 79 3.75 12.63 -8.80
N ARG A 80 4.69 11.87 -9.35
CA ARG A 80 5.19 12.05 -10.72
C ARG A 80 4.11 11.76 -11.76
N THR A 81 3.32 10.69 -11.62
CA THR A 81 2.19 10.41 -12.52
C THR A 81 1.07 11.44 -12.38
N THR A 82 0.86 11.99 -11.17
CA THR A 82 -0.06 13.11 -10.91
C THR A 82 0.45 14.44 -11.47
N GLN A 83 1.76 14.67 -11.45
CA GLN A 83 2.36 15.91 -11.97
C GLN A 83 2.34 15.95 -13.50
N THR A 84 2.21 14.79 -14.16
CA THR A 84 1.84 14.68 -15.58
C THR A 84 0.31 14.69 -15.76
N ARG A 85 -0.45 15.40 -14.93
CA ARG A 85 -1.81 15.79 -15.31
C ARG A 85 -1.70 16.94 -16.30
N ASP A 86 -1.73 16.60 -17.58
CA ASP A 86 -1.96 17.62 -18.62
C ASP A 86 -3.47 17.84 -18.79
N SER A 87 -3.82 18.95 -19.44
CA SER A 87 -5.22 19.29 -19.69
C SER A 87 -6.00 18.24 -20.51
N ALA A 88 -5.33 17.29 -21.15
CA ALA A 88 -5.98 16.22 -21.90
C ALA A 88 -6.53 15.14 -20.94
N MET A 89 -5.84 14.85 -19.84
CA MET A 89 -6.36 13.95 -18.79
C MET A 89 -7.62 14.52 -18.13
N ASP A 90 -7.63 15.80 -17.76
CA ASP A 90 -8.81 16.45 -17.16
C ASP A 90 -10.00 16.50 -18.12
N LYS A 91 -9.74 16.71 -19.42
CA LYS A 91 -10.78 16.63 -20.46
C LYS A 91 -11.34 15.22 -20.61
N MET A 92 -10.50 14.19 -20.52
CA MET A 92 -10.98 12.80 -20.53
C MET A 92 -11.82 12.48 -19.31
N GLU A 93 -11.40 12.89 -18.11
CA GLU A 93 -12.15 12.70 -16.87
C GLU A 93 -13.51 13.42 -16.93
N SER A 94 -13.54 14.67 -17.39
CA SER A 94 -14.77 15.43 -17.65
C SER A 94 -15.73 14.72 -18.62
N LEU A 95 -15.22 14.15 -19.71
CA LEU A 95 -16.05 13.43 -20.68
C LEU A 95 -16.62 12.12 -20.09
N VAL A 96 -15.85 11.43 -19.25
CA VAL A 96 -16.31 10.22 -18.55
C VAL A 96 -17.39 10.56 -17.54
N GLU A 97 -17.21 11.61 -16.75
CA GLU A 97 -18.21 12.11 -15.79
C GLU A 97 -19.52 12.53 -16.50
N MET A 98 -19.41 13.28 -17.59
CA MET A 98 -20.58 13.67 -18.39
C MET A 98 -21.31 12.47 -18.99
N ARG A 99 -20.56 11.45 -19.46
CA ARG A 99 -21.15 10.22 -19.98
C ARG A 99 -21.85 9.44 -18.87
N TYR A 100 -21.26 9.37 -17.67
CA TYR A 100 -21.85 8.71 -16.51
C TYR A 100 -23.14 9.40 -16.07
N ILE A 101 -23.14 10.73 -15.94
CA ILE A 101 -24.34 11.52 -15.61
C ILE A 101 -25.44 11.30 -16.65
N ARG A 102 -25.11 11.36 -17.95
CA ARG A 102 -26.09 11.11 -19.02
C ARG A 102 -26.63 9.68 -18.98
N PHE A 103 -25.80 8.69 -18.69
CA PHE A 103 -26.21 7.28 -18.57
C PHE A 103 -27.17 7.07 -17.39
N VAL A 104 -26.88 7.67 -16.24
CA VAL A 104 -27.75 7.61 -15.05
C VAL A 104 -29.07 8.35 -15.31
N CYS A 105 -29.03 9.56 -15.87
CA CYS A 105 -30.24 10.31 -16.20
C CYS A 105 -31.12 9.57 -17.20
N ASP A 106 -30.57 8.99 -18.26
CA ASP A 106 -31.35 8.23 -19.25
C ASP A 106 -31.98 6.98 -18.61
N THR A 107 -31.23 6.28 -17.76
CA THR A 107 -31.74 5.10 -17.04
C THR A 107 -32.86 5.47 -16.06
N MET A 108 -32.70 6.55 -15.29
CA MET A 108 -33.70 7.00 -14.31
C MET A 108 -34.95 7.59 -14.97
N MET A 109 -34.79 8.36 -16.04
CA MET A 109 -35.93 8.92 -16.79
C MET A 109 -36.71 7.83 -17.53
N ARG A 110 -36.03 6.81 -18.07
CA ARG A 110 -36.69 5.63 -18.65
C ARG A 110 -37.47 4.84 -17.59
N LEU A 111 -36.91 4.67 -16.39
CA LEU A 111 -37.59 4.02 -15.28
C LEU A 111 -38.87 4.79 -14.90
N LEU A 112 -38.76 6.10 -14.70
CA LEU A 112 -39.90 6.97 -14.36
C LEU A 112 -40.99 6.95 -15.44
N PHE A 113 -40.61 6.97 -16.72
CA PHE A 113 -41.56 6.87 -17.83
C PHE A 113 -42.26 5.51 -17.87
N THR A 114 -41.56 4.42 -17.56
CA THR A 114 -42.20 3.09 -17.45
C THR A 114 -43.20 3.03 -16.30
N PHE A 115 -42.91 3.62 -15.13
CA PHE A 115 -43.86 3.66 -14.02
C PHE A 115 -45.11 4.49 -14.32
N HIS A 116 -44.95 5.60 -15.05
CA HIS A 116 -46.08 6.46 -15.41
C HIS A 116 -46.99 5.88 -16.51
N ARG A 117 -46.53 4.83 -17.20
CA ARG A 117 -47.27 4.13 -18.26
C ARG A 117 -47.81 2.77 -17.82
N LEU A 118 -47.55 2.34 -16.58
CA LEU A 118 -48.21 1.17 -16.00
C LEU A 118 -49.64 1.55 -15.61
N PRO A 119 -50.66 0.78 -16.03
CA PRO A 119 -52.03 1.00 -15.54
C PRO A 119 -52.06 0.83 -14.02
N ALA A 120 -52.92 1.61 -13.34
CA ALA A 120 -53.05 1.63 -11.88
C ALA A 120 -53.32 0.25 -11.23
N SER A 121 -53.60 -0.79 -12.02
CA SER A 121 -53.81 -2.17 -11.60
C SER A 121 -52.55 -2.93 -11.18
N VAL A 122 -51.34 -2.39 -11.41
CA VAL A 122 -50.06 -3.05 -11.06
C VAL A 122 -49.51 -2.59 -9.71
N PHE A 123 -50.06 -1.51 -9.13
CA PHE A 123 -49.67 -1.09 -7.78
C PHE A 123 -50.30 -2.04 -6.75
N PRO A 124 -49.52 -2.74 -5.90
CA PRO A 124 -50.09 -3.56 -4.84
C PRO A 124 -50.88 -2.65 -3.90
N ALA A 125 -52.14 -3.00 -3.67
CA ALA A 125 -53.02 -2.28 -2.75
C ALA A 125 -52.33 -2.13 -1.38
N PRO A 126 -52.44 -0.97 -0.71
CA PRO A 126 -51.86 -0.79 0.61
C PRO A 126 -52.49 -1.81 1.55
N LEU A 127 -51.69 -2.77 2.02
CA LEU A 127 -52.07 -3.70 3.07
C LEU A 127 -52.50 -2.86 4.28
N SER A 128 -53.79 -2.87 4.55
CA SER A 128 -54.42 -2.22 5.70
C SER A 128 -53.80 -2.78 6.99
N LEU A 129 -52.84 -2.05 7.56
CA LEU A 129 -52.41 -2.28 8.93
C LEU A 129 -53.54 -1.86 9.86
N PRO A 130 -54.00 -2.72 10.78
CA PRO A 130 -55.11 -2.39 11.67
C PRO A 130 -54.68 -1.34 12.68
N ILE A 131 -55.27 -0.15 12.56
CA ILE A 131 -55.24 0.90 13.59
C ILE A 131 -56.08 0.39 14.77
N LYS A 132 -55.46 -0.40 15.67
CA LYS A 132 -56.00 -0.73 16.99
C LYS A 132 -54.87 -0.71 18.01
N LEU A 133 -54.42 0.49 18.38
CA LEU A 133 -53.69 0.74 19.63
C LEU A 133 -53.59 2.25 19.87
N PHE A 134 -54.73 2.92 20.03
CA PHE A 134 -54.75 4.23 20.70
C PHE A 134 -56.12 4.49 21.37
N THR A 135 -56.51 3.58 22.25
CA THR A 135 -57.50 3.88 23.29
C THR A 135 -56.93 3.34 24.60
N TYR A 136 -56.03 4.10 25.22
CA TYR A 136 -55.80 4.05 26.66
C TYR A 136 -55.15 5.36 27.14
N VAL A 137 -55.72 5.91 28.21
CA VAL A 137 -55.31 7.07 29.03
C VAL A 137 -55.70 8.47 28.53
N HIS A 138 -56.89 8.92 28.93
CA HIS A 138 -57.00 10.07 29.84
C HIS A 138 -58.14 9.83 30.84
#